data_AF-A0A817S083-F1
#
_entry.id   AF-A0A817S083-F1
#
_cell.length_a   1.000
_cell.length_b   1.000
_cell.length_c   1.000
_cell.angle_alpha   90.00
_cell.angle_beta   90.00
_cell.angle_gamma   90.00
#
_symmetry.space_group_name_H-M   'P 1'
#
loop_
_entity.id
_entity.type
_entity.pdbx_description
1 polymer ?
#
loop_
_entity_poly.entity_id
_entity_poly.type
_entity_poly.pdbx_seq_one_letter_code
_entity_poly.pdbx_strand_id
1 'polypeptide(L)'
;MTIHGLLLEYLSAYNNHDINKIVSFLHPDCRVIFNDQLAIQGAAAMRPTYEKDFLNPQASATLLEYHEDTNNKDRIRVLLKTQDNRLIDVTYIFEMKKDDDKLNNEKMIEHIIHSVKLQQDSQS
;
A
#
# COMPACT_ATOMS: atom_id res chain seq x y z
N MET A 1 0.78 10.12 -17.40
CA MET A 1 1.27 9.03 -16.54
C MET A 1 0.11 8.07 -16.37
N THR A 2 0.28 6.77 -16.57
CA THR A 2 -0.80 5.79 -16.36
C THR A 2 -0.87 5.41 -14.88
N ILE A 3 -2.03 4.97 -14.40
CA ILE A 3 -2.20 4.50 -13.01
C ILE A 3 -1.14 3.44 -12.70
N HIS A 4 -0.98 2.46 -13.59
CA HIS A 4 0.08 1.44 -13.52
C HIS A 4 1.48 2.02 -13.23
N GLY A 5 1.84 3.19 -13.80
CA GLY A 5 3.11 3.87 -13.51
C GLY A 5 3.21 4.39 -12.08
N LEU A 6 2.15 5.00 -11.55
CA LEU A 6 2.09 5.46 -10.15
C LEU A 6 2.17 4.30 -9.16
N LEU A 7 1.65 3.12 -9.54
CA LEU A 7 1.72 1.92 -8.71
C LEU A 7 3.14 1.36 -8.62
N LEU A 8 3.84 1.32 -9.76
CA LEU A 8 5.25 0.95 -9.80
C LEU A 8 6.11 1.93 -9.00
N GLU A 9 5.78 3.23 -9.03
CA GLU A 9 6.44 4.22 -8.18
C GLU A 9 6.17 3.99 -6.68
N TYR A 10 4.93 3.66 -6.28
CA TYR A 10 4.63 3.32 -4.88
C TYR A 10 5.43 2.11 -4.41
N LEU A 11 5.46 1.03 -5.21
CA LEU A 11 6.22 -0.17 -4.87
C LEU A 11 7.72 0.11 -4.82
N SER A 12 8.23 0.93 -5.73
CA SER A 12 9.63 1.39 -5.71
C SER A 12 9.93 2.20 -4.45
N ALA A 13 9.05 3.12 -4.06
CA ALA A 13 9.19 3.90 -2.84
C ALA A 13 9.21 3.01 -1.60
N TYR A 14 8.33 2.01 -1.53
CA TYR A 14 8.32 1.02 -0.45
C TYR A 14 9.63 0.23 -0.39
N ASN A 15 10.10 -0.30 -1.52
CA ASN A 15 11.33 -1.10 -1.58
C ASN A 15 12.61 -0.28 -1.33
N ASN A 16 12.57 1.03 -1.56
CA ASN A 16 13.66 1.97 -1.25
C ASN A 16 13.51 2.62 0.13
N HIS A 17 12.49 2.23 0.92
CA HIS A 17 12.17 2.79 2.23
C HIS A 17 11.98 4.32 2.22
N ASP A 18 11.49 4.89 1.12
CA ASP A 18 11.19 6.32 0.98
C ASP A 18 9.83 6.65 1.59
N ILE A 19 9.82 6.85 2.90
CA ILE A 19 8.63 7.18 3.70
C ILE A 19 7.92 8.42 3.15
N ASN A 20 8.66 9.45 2.76
CA ASN A 20 8.05 10.70 2.32
C ASN A 20 7.31 10.49 0.99
N LYS A 21 7.90 9.73 0.07
CA LYS A 21 7.25 9.37 -1.18
C LYS A 21 6.03 8.46 -0.93
N ILE A 22 6.11 7.48 -0.03
CA ILE A 22 4.95 6.64 0.33
C ILE A 22 3.79 7.47 0.89
N VAL A 23 4.06 8.32 1.88
CA VAL A 23 3.02 9.16 2.51
C VAL A 23 2.41 10.10 1.48
N SER A 24 3.16 10.52 0.46
CA SER A 24 2.64 11.35 -0.64
C SER A 24 1.57 10.64 -1.48
N PHE A 25 1.53 9.31 -1.50
CA PHE A 25 0.48 8.54 -2.19
C PHE A 25 -0.82 8.42 -1.37
N LEU A 26 -0.79 8.67 -0.07
CA LEU A 26 -1.95 8.46 0.81
C LEU A 26 -2.91 9.64 0.75
N HIS A 27 -4.20 9.36 0.63
CA HIS A 27 -5.25 10.34 0.90
C HIS A 27 -5.20 10.71 2.40
N PRO A 28 -5.44 11.98 2.80
CA PRO A 28 -5.44 12.37 4.21
C PRO A 28 -6.33 11.49 5.09
N ASP A 29 -7.49 11.07 4.56
CA ASP A 29 -8.46 10.19 5.22
C ASP A 29 -8.29 8.69 4.89
N CYS A 30 -7.13 8.27 4.38
CA CYS A 30 -6.88 6.87 4.03
C CYS A 30 -7.17 5.94 5.20
N ARG A 31 -7.78 4.79 4.93
CA ARG A 31 -8.23 3.84 5.96
C ARG A 31 -7.49 2.53 5.84
N VAL A 32 -7.16 1.93 6.98
CA VAL A 32 -6.71 0.54 7.04
C VAL A 32 -7.81 -0.32 7.61
N ILE A 33 -8.24 -1.30 6.84
CA ILE A 33 -9.25 -2.28 7.19
C ILE A 33 -8.56 -3.63 7.41
N PHE A 34 -8.85 -4.27 8.53
CA PHE A 34 -8.35 -5.61 8.87
C PHE A 34 -9.48 -6.41 9.52
N ASN A 35 -9.73 -7.63 9.03
CA ASN A 35 -10.86 -8.46 9.46
C ASN A 35 -12.20 -7.70 9.44
N ASP A 36 -12.45 -6.97 8.34
CA ASP A 36 -13.64 -6.14 8.13
C ASP A 36 -13.85 -5.02 9.17
N GLN A 37 -12.83 -4.70 9.96
CA GLN A 37 -12.86 -3.65 10.96
C GLN A 37 -11.86 -2.54 10.63
N LEU A 38 -12.22 -1.30 10.95
CA LEU A 38 -11.33 -0.16 10.84
C LEU A 38 -10.21 -0.29 11.88
N ALA A 39 -8.98 -0.47 11.40
CA ALA A 39 -7.79 -0.60 12.23
C ALA A 39 -7.03 0.73 12.39
N ILE A 40 -6.93 1.52 11.32
CA ILE A 40 -6.25 2.83 11.31
C ILE A 40 -7.05 3.80 10.44
N GLN A 41 -7.19 5.04 10.90
CA GLN A 41 -7.85 6.12 10.18
C GLN A 41 -6.90 7.30 9.98
N GLY A 42 -6.65 7.64 8.72
CA GLY A 42 -5.90 8.79 8.26
C GLY A 42 -4.42 8.54 7.97
N ALA A 43 -3.88 9.19 6.95
CA ALA A 43 -2.48 9.03 6.52
C ALA A 43 -1.45 9.35 7.62
N ALA A 44 -1.74 10.35 8.46
CA ALA A 44 -0.87 10.72 9.57
C ALA A 44 -0.72 9.57 10.60
N ALA A 45 -1.79 8.81 10.84
CA ALA A 45 -1.79 7.68 11.76
C ALA A 45 -1.09 6.44 11.20
N MET A 46 -0.94 6.35 9.87
CA MET A 46 -0.26 5.24 9.19
C MET A 46 1.26 5.40 9.14
N ARG A 47 1.77 6.64 9.16
CA ARG A 47 3.21 6.93 9.06
C ARG A 47 4.06 6.12 10.06
N PRO A 48 3.70 6.01 11.36
CA PRO A 48 4.47 5.19 12.30
C PRO A 48 4.55 3.71 11.92
N THR A 49 3.55 3.16 11.21
CA THR A 49 3.57 1.77 10.73
C THR A 49 4.67 1.56 9.70
N TYR A 50 4.80 2.48 8.74
CA TYR A 50 5.87 2.42 7.74
C TYR A 50 7.26 2.67 8.34
N GLU A 51 7.37 3.66 9.24
CA GLU A 51 8.61 3.93 9.99
C GLU A 51 9.07 2.67 10.73
N LYS A 52 8.14 1.96 11.36
CA LYS A 52 8.42 0.70 12.04
C LYS A 52 8.84 -0.39 11.05
N ASP A 53 8.13 -0.56 9.94
CA ASP A 53 8.44 -1.63 8.96
C ASP A 53 9.82 -1.45 8.32
N PHE A 54 10.25 -0.20 8.08
CA PHE A 54 11.54 0.11 7.50
C PHE A 54 12.71 0.09 8.48
N LEU A 55 12.47 -0.23 9.76
CA LEU A 55 13.54 -0.63 10.66
C LEU A 55 14.19 -1.96 10.22
N ASN A 56 13.48 -2.79 9.44
CA ASN A 56 14.05 -3.99 8.84
C ASN A 56 14.49 -3.72 7.39
N PRO A 57 15.80 -3.86 7.07
CA PRO A 57 16.30 -3.64 5.72
C PRO A 57 15.78 -4.65 4.68
N GLN A 58 15.20 -5.77 5.11
CA GLN A 58 14.57 -6.76 4.24
C GLN A 58 13.08 -6.49 3.96
N ALA A 59 12.51 -5.41 4.51
CA ALA A 59 11.13 -5.05 4.22
C ALA A 59 10.97 -4.77 2.72
N SER A 60 9.97 -5.40 2.09
CA SER A 60 9.75 -5.29 0.65
C SER A 60 8.27 -5.39 0.29
N ALA A 61 7.93 -4.92 -0.91
CA ALA A 61 6.60 -4.99 -1.49
C ALA A 61 6.69 -5.64 -2.88
N THR A 62 5.86 -6.65 -3.11
CA THR A 62 5.75 -7.37 -4.39
C THR A 62 4.34 -7.24 -4.94
N LEU A 63 4.20 -6.82 -6.19
CA LEU A 63 2.92 -6.79 -6.89
C LEU A 63 2.43 -8.23 -7.14
N LEU A 64 1.20 -8.53 -6.72
CA LEU A 64 0.53 -9.79 -7.03
C LEU A 64 -0.45 -9.62 -8.20
N GLU A 65 -1.34 -8.63 -8.09
CA GLU A 65 -2.41 -8.40 -9.07
C GLU A 65 -2.70 -6.91 -9.22
N TYR A 66 -3.14 -6.51 -10.42
CA TYR A 66 -3.64 -5.18 -10.72
C TYR A 66 -4.98 -5.30 -11.42
N HIS A 67 -5.97 -4.57 -10.91
CA HIS A 67 -7.33 -4.52 -11.44
C HIS A 67 -7.70 -3.06 -11.68
N GLU A 68 -7.77 -2.67 -12.95
CA GLU A 68 -8.30 -1.38 -13.36
C GLU A 68 -9.82 -1.38 -13.16
N ASP A 69 -10.35 -0.40 -12.42
CA ASP A 69 -11.80 -0.28 -12.18
C ASP A 69 -12.36 0.91 -12.94
N THR A 70 -13.35 0.63 -13.77
CA THR A 70 -14.11 1.64 -14.54
C THR A 70 -14.77 2.73 -13.68
N ASN A 71 -14.88 2.53 -12.36
CA ASN A 71 -15.44 3.48 -11.41
C ASN A 71 -14.40 4.43 -10.79
N ASN A 72 -13.26 4.65 -11.44
CA ASN A 72 -12.13 5.46 -10.95
C ASN A 72 -11.46 4.93 -9.69
N LYS A 73 -11.55 3.61 -9.44
CA LYS A 73 -11.07 3.00 -8.20
C LYS A 73 -10.21 1.78 -8.46
N ASP A 74 -8.98 2.02 -8.84
CA ASP A 74 -8.08 0.93 -9.14
C ASP A 74 -7.69 0.17 -7.89
N ARG A 75 -7.59 -1.16 -8.05
CA ARG A 75 -7.24 -2.08 -6.97
C ARG A 75 -5.94 -2.77 -7.28
N ILE A 76 -5.12 -2.91 -6.25
CA ILE A 76 -3.82 -3.55 -6.38
C ILE A 76 -3.67 -4.50 -5.23
N ARG A 77 -3.34 -5.75 -5.53
CA ARG A 77 -2.98 -6.71 -4.52
C ARG A 77 -1.47 -6.77 -4.41
N VAL A 78 -0.96 -6.59 -3.21
CA VAL A 78 0.47 -6.51 -2.90
C VAL A 78 0.77 -7.48 -1.76
N LEU A 79 1.90 -8.16 -1.87
CA LEU A 79 2.49 -8.92 -0.77
C LEU A 79 3.59 -8.07 -0.12
N LEU A 80 3.39 -7.69 1.14
CA LEU A 80 4.42 -7.02 1.92
C LEU A 80 5.19 -8.03 2.75
N LYS A 81 6.52 -7.97 2.68
CA LYS A 81 7.41 -8.54 3.69
C LYS A 81 7.74 -7.43 4.68
N THR A 82 7.42 -7.64 5.95
CA THR A 82 7.62 -6.66 7.02
C THR A 82 8.69 -7.10 8.00
N GLN A 83 8.95 -6.26 9.00
CA GLN A 83 10.09 -6.38 9.90
C GLN A 83 10.18 -7.71 10.68
N ASP A 84 9.06 -8.36 10.96
CA ASP A 84 9.00 -9.57 11.79
C ASP A 84 8.93 -10.85 10.93
N ASN A 85 9.49 -10.83 9.71
CA ASN A 85 9.31 -11.91 8.72
C ASN A 85 7.82 -12.23 8.46
N ARG A 86 6.93 -11.24 8.67
CA ARG A 86 5.52 -11.39 8.36
C ARG A 86 5.29 -11.05 6.90
N LEU A 87 4.55 -11.92 6.23
CA LEU A 87 3.98 -11.71 4.91
C LEU A 87 2.55 -11.20 5.09
N ILE A 88 2.27 -10.00 4.57
CA ILE A 88 0.96 -9.36 4.63
C ILE A 88 0.42 -9.27 3.21
N ASP A 89 -0.72 -9.92 2.97
CA ASP A 89 -1.47 -9.80 1.73
C ASP A 89 -2.46 -8.64 1.87
N VAL A 90 -2.26 -7.59 1.08
CA VAL A 90 -3.02 -6.34 1.17
C VAL A 90 -3.52 -5.91 -0.18
N THR A 91 -4.78 -5.46 -0.24
CA THR A 91 -5.29 -4.70 -1.38
C THR A 91 -5.26 -3.21 -1.09
N TYR A 92 -4.62 -2.45 -1.97
CA TYR A 92 -4.68 -1.00 -1.99
C TYR A 92 -5.75 -0.54 -2.98
N ILE A 93 -6.52 0.46 -2.57
CA ILE A 93 -7.53 1.09 -3.43
C ILE A 93 -7.11 2.53 -3.67
N PHE A 94 -6.92 2.88 -4.94
CA PHE A 94 -6.56 4.22 -5.39
C PHE A 94 -7.77 4.87 -6.05
N GLU A 95 -8.11 6.09 -5.64
CA GLU A 95 -9.19 6.86 -6.25
C GLU A 95 -8.63 7.92 -7.19
N MET A 96 -9.16 7.98 -8.41
CA MET A 96 -8.89 9.08 -9.34
C MET A 96 -9.93 10.19 -9.16
N LYS A 97 -9.48 11.42 -8.93
CA LYS A 97 -10.35 12.59 -9.04
C LYS A 97 -10.55 12.91 -10.52
N LYS A 98 -11.80 12.83 -10.98
CA LYS A 98 -12.21 13.10 -12.37
C LYS A 98 -12.13 14.57 -12.78
N ASP A 99 -11.94 15.50 -11.84
CA ASP A 99 -12.21 16.93 -12.08
C ASP A 99 -11.04 17.79 -12.54
N ASP A 100 -9.85 17.25 -12.76
CA ASP A 100 -8.76 18.03 -13.32
C ASP A 100 -8.15 17.25 -14.47
N ASP A 101 -7.91 17.91 -15.61
CA ASP A 101 -7.07 17.47 -16.74
C ASP A 101 -5.60 17.16 -16.35
N LYS A 102 -5.36 16.79 -15.08
CA LYS A 102 -4.10 16.43 -14.47
C LYS A 102 -4.30 15.09 -13.76
N LEU A 103 -3.76 14.04 -14.37
CA LEU A 103 -3.53 12.69 -13.81
C LEU A 103 -2.71 12.66 -12.49
N ASN A 104 -2.52 13.79 -11.81
CA ASN A 104 -1.61 13.94 -10.67
C ASN A 104 -2.31 13.87 -9.31
N ASN A 105 -3.63 13.68 -9.27
CA ASN A 105 -4.43 13.70 -8.03
C ASN A 105 -4.87 12.31 -7.56
N GLU A 106 -4.30 11.25 -8.13
CA GLU A 106 -4.54 9.87 -7.69
C GLU A 106 -3.96 9.66 -6.30
N LYS A 107 -4.82 9.21 -5.37
CA LYS A 107 -4.43 8.93 -3.98
C LYS A 107 -5.00 7.60 -3.54
N MET A 108 -4.23 6.90 -2.72
CA MET A 108 -4.68 5.70 -2.04
C MET A 108 -5.66 6.09 -0.94
N ILE A 109 -6.86 5.55 -1.00
CA ILE A 109 -7.94 5.81 -0.05
C ILE A 109 -8.11 4.67 0.95
N GLU A 110 -7.69 3.44 0.62
CA GLU A 110 -7.85 2.28 1.50
C GLU A 110 -6.72 1.26 1.38
N HIS A 111 -6.45 0.61 2.51
CA HIS A 111 -5.66 -0.61 2.66
C HIS A 111 -6.58 -1.70 3.22
N ILE A 112 -6.80 -2.78 2.50
CA ILE A 112 -7.56 -3.93 2.97
C ILE A 112 -6.60 -5.08 3.21
N ILE A 113 -6.33 -5.40 4.47
CA ILE A 113 -5.45 -6.51 4.84
C ILE A 113 -6.25 -7.81 4.82
N HIS A 114 -5.93 -8.70 3.89
CA HIS A 114 -6.60 -10.00 3.71
C HIS A 114 -6.04 -11.07 4.63
N SER A 115 -4.72 -11.08 4.81
CA SER A 115 -4.08 -12.05 5.71
C SER A 115 -2.71 -11.57 6.19
N VAL A 116 -2.31 -12.10 7.34
CA VAL A 116 -0.97 -11.94 7.91
C VAL A 116 -0.44 -13.34 8.21
N LYS A 117 0.69 -13.71 7.63
CA LYS A 117 1.35 -15.00 7.83
C LYS A 117 2.76 -14.77 8.36
N LEU A 118 3.20 -15.59 9.31
CA LEU A 118 4.62 -15.67 9.64
C LEU A 118 5.30 -16.50 8.55
N GLN A 119 6.41 -16.00 8.00
CA GLN A 119 7.27 -16.79 7.15
C GLN A 119 7.91 -17.85 8.07
N GLN A 120 7.35 -19.06 8.06
CA GLN A 120 7.98 -20.20 8.72
C GLN A 120 9.33 -20.41 8.04
N ASP A 121 10.39 -20.52 8.85
CA ASP A 121 11.69 -20.96 8.33
C ASP A 121 11.46 -22.31 7.64
N SER A 122 11.58 -22.33 6.33
CA SER A 122 11.67 -23.56 5.56
C SER A 122 12.96 -24.27 5.99
N GLN A 123 12.92 -25.01 7.09
CA GLN A 123 13.88 -26.07 7.34
C GLN A 123 13.42 -27.30 6.57
N SER A 124 14.03 -27.53 5.42
CA SER A 124 14.12 -28.83 4.75
C SER A 124 15.46 -28.91 4.04
#